data_AF-A0A847VZ76-F1
#
_entry.id   AF-A0A847VZ76-F1
#
_cell.length_a   1.000
_cell.length_b   1.000
_cell.length_c   1.000
_cell.angle_alpha   90.00
_cell.angle_beta   90.00
_cell.angle_gamma   90.00
#
_symmetry.space_group_name_H-M   'P 1'
#
loop_
_entity.id
_entity.type
_entity.pdbx_description
1 polymer ?
#
loop_
_entity_poly.entity_id
_entity_poly.type
_entity_poly.pdbx_seq_one_letter_code
_entity_poly.pdbx_strand_id
1 'polypeptide(L)'
;MKKILAVLMMFAVLISFSACGNKDKPDEPLPDAGGLILNAGEELQKPPETVYTISDKTLAENEYLTATLSEVYEKGNGDIVLRLILENKTDDVMDFYFDSASCNGYMLDTDWRLELDAGKTARSLITFSAEDLEMAG
;
A
#
# COMPACT_ATOMS: atom_id res chain seq x y z
N MET A 1 15.52 28.43 -53.57
CA MET A 1 14.53 28.66 -52.50
C MET A 1 13.69 27.40 -52.26
N LYS A 2 14.23 26.39 -51.57
CA LYS A 2 13.46 25.16 -51.26
C LYS A 2 13.88 24.43 -49.98
N LYS A 3 14.80 25.01 -49.19
CA LYS A 3 15.27 24.43 -47.92
C LYS A 3 14.99 25.29 -46.68
N ILE A 4 14.36 26.46 -46.85
CA ILE A 4 13.99 27.37 -45.74
C ILE A 4 12.51 27.20 -45.34
N LEU A 5 11.69 26.54 -46.17
CA LEU A 5 10.26 26.37 -45.91
C LEU A 5 9.93 25.31 -44.84
N ALA A 6 10.88 24.45 -44.47
CA ALA A 6 10.63 23.36 -43.52
C ALA A 6 10.82 23.76 -42.03
N VAL A 7 11.48 24.89 -41.75
CA VAL A 7 11.85 25.27 -40.37
C VAL A 7 10.81 26.16 -39.69
N LEU A 8 9.94 26.83 -40.47
CA LEU A 8 8.93 27.73 -39.91
C LEU A 8 7.62 27.04 -39.45
N MET A 9 7.47 25.73 -39.70
CA MET A 9 6.26 24.97 -39.35
C MET A 9 6.38 24.22 -38.02
N MET A 10 7.36 24.56 -37.17
CA MET A 10 7.57 23.90 -35.87
C MET A 10 7.35 24.82 -34.65
N PHE A 11 7.01 26.09 -34.86
CA PHE A 11 6.88 27.08 -33.77
C PHE A 11 5.47 27.66 -33.57
N ALA A 12 4.45 27.10 -34.22
CA ALA A 12 3.07 27.60 -34.11
C ALA A 12 2.07 26.47 -33.83
N VAL A 13 2.18 25.83 -32.67
CA VAL A 13 1.01 25.22 -32.01
C VAL A 13 0.99 25.73 -30.57
N LEU A 14 0.19 26.78 -30.44
CA LEU A 14 -0.28 27.43 -29.23
C LEU A 14 -0.83 26.38 -28.25
N ILE A 15 -0.44 26.45 -26.97
CA ILE A 15 -1.30 27.03 -25.92
C ILE A 15 -2.77 26.67 -26.13
N SER A 16 -3.14 25.49 -25.63
CA SER A 16 -4.49 25.26 -25.14
C SER A 16 -4.40 25.13 -23.63
N PHE A 17 -4.46 26.26 -22.91
CA PHE A 17 -4.85 26.25 -21.51
C PHE A 17 -6.35 25.91 -21.45
N SER A 18 -6.66 24.63 -21.56
CA SER A 18 -7.89 24.12 -20.95
C SER A 18 -7.62 23.99 -19.46
N ALA A 19 -7.80 25.13 -18.77
CA ALA A 19 -8.21 25.11 -17.39
C ALA A 19 -9.58 24.44 -17.34
N CYS A 20 -9.59 23.14 -17.01
CA CYS A 20 -10.74 22.45 -16.45
C CYS A 20 -10.19 21.39 -15.50
N GLY A 21 -10.62 21.49 -14.25
CA GLY A 21 -10.03 20.87 -13.08
C GLY A 21 -9.62 19.42 -13.27
N ASN A 22 -8.36 19.16 -12.95
CA ASN A 22 -7.96 17.86 -12.49
C ASN A 22 -8.54 17.73 -11.07
N LYS A 23 -9.81 17.30 -11.01
CA LYS A 23 -10.35 16.63 -9.83
C LYS A 23 -9.42 15.47 -9.56
N ASP A 24 -9.11 15.28 -8.29
CA ASP A 24 -8.37 14.16 -7.73
C ASP A 24 -8.58 12.92 -8.61
N LYS A 25 -7.51 12.49 -9.28
CA LYS A 25 -7.52 11.16 -9.86
C LYS A 25 -7.75 10.24 -8.67
N PRO A 26 -8.78 9.39 -8.68
CA PRO A 26 -8.86 8.30 -7.71
C PRO A 26 -7.53 7.57 -7.82
N ASP A 27 -6.84 7.37 -6.69
CA ASP A 27 -5.64 6.56 -6.63
C ASP A 27 -5.88 5.32 -7.49
N GLU A 28 -5.03 5.07 -8.48
CA GLU A 28 -5.03 3.76 -9.13
C GLU A 28 -4.98 2.72 -8.00
N PRO A 29 -5.80 1.65 -8.05
CA PRO A 29 -5.68 0.60 -7.06
C PRO A 29 -4.26 0.08 -7.15
N LEU A 30 -3.44 0.37 -6.12
CA LEU A 30 -2.14 -0.27 -5.97
C LEU A 30 -2.36 -1.77 -6.12
N PRO A 31 -1.46 -2.49 -6.81
CA PRO A 31 -1.56 -3.92 -6.89
C PRO A 31 -1.66 -4.45 -5.46
N ASP A 32 -2.74 -5.17 -5.19
CA ASP A 32 -2.88 -6.00 -4.01
C ASP A 32 -1.90 -7.15 -4.22
N ALA A 33 -0.62 -6.87 -3.93
CA ALA A 33 0.37 -7.91 -3.74
C ALA A 33 0.02 -8.50 -2.39
N GLY A 34 -1.03 -9.33 -2.39
CA GLY A 34 -1.47 -10.02 -1.20
C GLY A 34 -0.25 -10.61 -0.53
N GLY A 35 -0.07 -10.31 0.75
CA GLY A 35 0.77 -11.17 1.57
C GLY A 35 0.22 -12.58 1.38
N LEU A 36 1.09 -13.58 1.19
CA LEU A 36 0.65 -14.95 1.03
C LEU A 36 -0.05 -15.38 2.34
N ILE A 37 -1.37 -15.22 2.40
CA ILE A 37 -2.21 -15.89 3.40
C ILE A 37 -2.21 -17.36 2.99
N LEU A 38 -1.39 -18.19 3.64
CA LEU A 38 -1.26 -19.62 3.32
C LEU A 38 -2.51 -20.45 3.65
N ASN A 39 -3.59 -19.84 4.13
CA ASN A 39 -4.85 -20.53 4.39
C ASN A 39 -6.05 -19.81 3.74
N ALA A 40 -6.41 -20.33 2.55
CA ALA A 40 -7.76 -20.39 1.99
C ALA A 40 -8.58 -19.08 1.84
N GLY A 41 -8.54 -18.54 0.62
CA GLY A 41 -9.69 -17.96 -0.09
C GLY A 41 -10.44 -16.81 0.57
N GLU A 42 -10.17 -15.57 0.14
CA GLU A 42 -11.11 -14.47 0.33
C GLU A 42 -11.62 -13.97 -1.03
N GLU A 43 -12.86 -14.37 -1.27
CA GLU A 43 -13.89 -13.69 -2.04
C GLU A 43 -14.05 -12.23 -1.56
N LEU A 44 -14.54 -11.34 -2.43
CA LEU A 44 -14.78 -9.91 -2.18
C LEU A 44 -15.30 -9.63 -0.76
N GLN A 45 -14.44 -9.02 0.09
CA GLN A 45 -14.69 -8.80 1.51
C GLN A 45 -15.95 -7.94 1.75
N LYS A 46 -16.78 -8.38 2.70
CA LYS A 46 -17.86 -7.59 3.33
C LYS A 46 -17.25 -6.27 3.86
N PRO A 47 -17.97 -5.13 3.78
CA PRO A 47 -17.46 -3.85 4.30
C PRO A 47 -17.05 -3.97 5.78
N PRO A 48 -15.95 -3.30 6.20
CA PRO A 48 -15.43 -3.38 7.56
C PRO A 48 -16.48 -2.91 8.58
N GLU A 49 -16.57 -3.59 9.72
CA GLU A 49 -17.61 -3.31 10.74
C GLU A 49 -17.22 -2.11 11.62
N THR A 50 -15.93 -1.95 11.91
CA THR A 50 -15.37 -0.77 12.59
C THR A 50 -14.09 -0.33 11.90
N VAL A 51 -14.00 0.93 11.48
CA VAL A 51 -12.77 1.54 10.96
C VAL A 51 -12.23 2.49 12.01
N TYR A 52 -10.97 2.33 12.38
CA TYR A 52 -10.31 3.22 13.32
C TYR A 52 -9.75 4.42 12.56
N THR A 53 -10.10 5.63 12.98
CA THR A 53 -9.52 6.85 12.41
C THR A 53 -8.05 6.92 12.82
N ILE A 54 -7.17 6.57 11.89
CA ILE A 54 -5.74 6.82 11.99
C ILE A 54 -5.35 7.88 10.97
N SER A 55 -4.38 8.72 11.31
CA SER A 55 -3.62 9.44 10.29
C SER A 55 -2.55 8.51 9.77
N ASP A 56 -2.29 8.55 8.47
CA ASP A 56 -1.19 7.81 7.85
C ASP A 56 0.09 7.98 8.69
N LYS A 57 0.64 6.85 9.13
CA LYS A 57 1.79 6.84 10.02
C LYS A 57 2.95 6.14 9.34
N THR A 58 4.01 6.90 9.06
CA THR A 58 5.28 6.34 8.60
C THR A 58 5.89 5.49 9.73
N LEU A 59 6.08 4.20 9.45
CA LEU A 59 6.72 3.24 10.35
C LEU A 59 8.23 3.19 10.13
N ALA A 60 8.66 3.28 8.86
CA ALA A 60 10.05 3.34 8.47
C ALA A 60 10.21 4.11 7.16
N GLU A 61 11.27 4.91 7.06
CA GLU A 61 11.64 5.63 5.85
C GLU A 61 13.16 5.77 5.79
N ASN A 62 13.76 5.27 4.71
CA ASN A 62 15.18 5.42 4.41
C ASN A 62 15.42 5.35 2.89
N GLU A 63 16.68 5.24 2.48
CA GLU A 63 17.09 5.15 1.07
C GLU A 63 16.68 3.82 0.39
N TYR A 64 16.38 2.78 1.16
CA TYR A 64 16.03 1.45 0.67
C TYR A 64 14.52 1.20 0.60
N LEU A 65 13.74 1.76 1.54
CA LEU A 65 12.31 1.51 1.61
C LEU A 65 11.49 2.66 2.24
N THR A 66 10.18 2.62 1.98
CA THR A 66 9.15 3.30 2.78
C THR A 66 8.15 2.27 3.29
N ALA A 67 7.74 2.37 4.55
CA ALA A 67 6.64 1.60 5.12
C ALA A 67 5.69 2.53 5.88
N THR A 68 4.43 2.55 5.48
CA THR A 68 3.39 3.43 6.03
C THR A 68 2.17 2.61 6.45
N LEU A 69 1.70 2.81 7.68
CA LEU A 69 0.40 2.33 8.12
C LEU A 69 -0.69 3.30 7.67
N SER A 70 -1.59 2.86 6.79
CA SER A 70 -2.62 3.71 6.18
C SER A 70 -4.03 3.45 6.68
N GLU A 71 -4.30 2.24 7.18
CA GLU A 71 -5.63 1.91 7.73
C GLU A 71 -5.53 0.88 8.85
N VAL A 72 -6.44 0.98 9.82
CA VAL A 72 -6.71 -0.07 10.81
C VAL A 72 -8.21 -0.27 10.90
N TYR A 73 -8.67 -1.51 10.83
CA TYR A 73 -10.09 -1.84 10.94
C TYR A 73 -10.30 -3.19 11.62
N GLU A 74 -11.51 -3.39 12.13
CA GLU A 74 -11.96 -4.62 12.75
C GLU A 74 -12.89 -5.39 11.80
N LYS A 75 -12.63 -6.69 11.64
CA LYS A 75 -13.53 -7.62 10.97
C LYS A 75 -14.67 -8.00 11.91
N GLY A 76 -15.79 -8.50 11.38
CA GLY A 76 -16.96 -8.85 12.21
C GLY A 76 -16.75 -10.02 13.20
N ASN A 77 -15.59 -10.69 13.15
CA ASN A 77 -15.18 -11.69 14.14
C ASN A 77 -14.26 -11.11 15.25
N GLY A 78 -14.01 -9.80 15.25
CA GLY A 78 -13.13 -9.13 16.20
C GLY A 78 -11.66 -9.06 15.77
N ASP A 79 -11.28 -9.67 14.66
CA ASP A 79 -9.89 -9.61 14.18
C ASP A 79 -9.53 -8.18 13.79
N ILE A 80 -8.32 -7.76 14.14
CA ILE A 80 -7.80 -6.45 13.77
C ILE A 80 -6.91 -6.59 12.53
N VAL A 81 -7.21 -5.77 11.53
CA VAL A 81 -6.44 -5.71 10.28
C VAL A 81 -5.69 -4.40 10.19
N LEU A 82 -4.38 -4.49 9.95
CA LEU A 82 -3.52 -3.35 9.59
C LEU A 82 -3.29 -3.33 8.08
N ARG A 83 -3.49 -2.18 7.45
CA ARG A 83 -3.10 -1.95 6.06
C ARG A 83 -1.77 -1.19 5.99
N LEU A 84 -0.78 -1.82 5.38
CA LEU A 84 0.51 -1.20 5.08
C LEU A 84 0.59 -0.81 3.60
N ILE A 85 1.27 0.31 3.35
CA ILE A 85 1.80 0.69 2.04
C ILE A 85 3.31 0.54 2.13
N LEU A 86 3.88 -0.30 1.27
CA LEU A 86 5.29 -0.64 1.23
C LEU A 86 5.87 -0.22 -0.11
N GLU A 87 7.02 0.44 -0.08
CA GLU A 87 7.78 0.85 -1.26
C GLU A 87 9.19 0.25 -1.18
N ASN A 88 9.57 -0.53 -2.18
CA ASN A 88 10.93 -0.98 -2.40
C ASN A 88 11.64 0.04 -3.30
N LYS A 89 12.60 0.79 -2.74
CA LYS A 89 13.39 1.82 -3.46
C LYS A 89 14.69 1.28 -4.05
N THR A 90 14.90 -0.03 -3.95
CA THR A 90 16.11 -0.71 -4.43
C THR A 90 15.93 -1.28 -5.83
N ASP A 91 17.05 -1.71 -6.42
CA ASP A 91 17.09 -2.41 -7.71
C ASP A 91 16.98 -3.94 -7.57
N ASP A 92 16.82 -4.46 -6.35
CA ASP A 92 16.67 -5.87 -6.03
C ASP A 92 15.25 -6.19 -5.51
N VAL A 93 14.87 -7.47 -5.54
CA VAL A 93 13.63 -7.94 -4.89
C VAL A 93 13.80 -7.88 -3.38
N MET A 94 12.83 -7.31 -2.66
CA MET A 94 12.81 -7.26 -1.20
C MET A 94 11.77 -8.22 -0.63
N ASP A 95 12.13 -8.86 0.47
CA ASP A 95 11.24 -9.76 1.22
C ASP A 95 10.95 -9.16 2.60
N PHE A 96 9.68 -8.90 2.85
CA PHE A 96 9.17 -8.32 4.10
C PHE A 96 8.49 -9.41 4.89
N TYR A 97 8.83 -9.57 6.16
CA TYR A 97 8.20 -10.53 7.07
C TYR A 97 8.29 -10.03 8.50
N PHE A 98 7.47 -10.60 9.38
CA PHE A 98 7.65 -10.44 10.82
C PHE A 98 8.58 -11.52 11.36
N ASP A 99 9.61 -11.07 12.08
CA ASP A 99 10.42 -11.99 12.90
C ASP A 99 9.69 -12.32 14.21
N SER A 100 9.06 -11.31 14.84
CA SER A 100 8.16 -11.48 15.98
C SER A 100 7.21 -10.30 16.12
N ALA A 101 6.04 -10.54 16.71
CA ALA A 101 5.07 -9.50 17.06
C ALA A 101 4.56 -9.75 18.48
N SER A 102 4.45 -8.69 19.28
CA SER A 102 3.91 -8.79 20.64
C SER A 102 3.04 -7.59 20.97
N CYS A 103 1.95 -7.83 21.68
CA CYS A 103 1.13 -6.79 22.30
C CYS A 103 1.17 -6.99 23.81
N ASN A 104 1.38 -5.92 24.58
CA ASN A 104 1.40 -5.96 26.05
C ASN A 104 2.31 -7.04 26.68
N GLY A 105 3.38 -7.43 25.98
CA GLY A 105 4.31 -8.48 26.42
C GLY A 105 3.85 -9.92 26.11
N TYR A 106 2.68 -10.09 25.50
CA TYR A 106 2.21 -11.36 24.96
C TYR A 106 2.64 -11.51 23.49
N MET A 107 3.18 -12.67 23.13
CA MET A 107 3.59 -12.97 21.75
C MET A 107 2.35 -13.28 20.92
N LEU A 108 2.14 -12.55 19.84
CA LEU A 108 1.04 -12.78 18.92
C LEU A 108 1.47 -13.79 17.86
N ASP A 109 0.60 -14.74 17.53
CA ASP A 109 0.84 -15.61 16.40
C ASP A 109 0.51 -14.84 15.11
N THR A 110 1.54 -14.56 14.32
CA THR A 110 1.38 -13.84 13.06
C THR A 110 2.28 -14.44 11.99
N ASP A 111 1.66 -14.95 10.93
CA ASP A 111 2.35 -15.40 9.73
C ASP A 111 2.08 -14.38 8.61
N TRP A 112 3.03 -13.48 8.40
CA TRP A 112 2.95 -12.47 7.35
C TRP A 112 4.28 -12.38 6.60
N ARG A 113 4.18 -12.47 5.27
CA ARG A 113 5.30 -12.31 4.35
C ARG A 113 4.86 -11.70 3.03
N LEU A 114 5.68 -10.81 2.48
CA LEU A 114 5.49 -10.17 1.18
C LEU A 114 6.83 -10.06 0.46
N GLU A 115 6.90 -10.65 -0.73
CA GLU A 115 7.97 -10.36 -1.68
C GLU A 115 7.55 -9.20 -2.60
N LEU A 116 8.41 -8.20 -2.74
CA LEU A 116 8.15 -6.99 -3.52
C LEU A 116 9.29 -6.73 -4.50
N ASP A 117 8.95 -6.76 -5.78
CA ASP A 117 9.88 -6.46 -6.87
C ASP A 117 10.55 -5.09 -6.72
N ALA A 118 11.73 -4.97 -7.32
CA ALA A 118 12.51 -3.74 -7.39
C ALA A 118 11.69 -2.53 -7.88
N GLY A 119 11.82 -1.40 -7.19
CA GLY A 119 11.15 -0.15 -7.54
C GLY A 119 9.61 -0.18 -7.46
N LYS A 120 9.00 -1.21 -6.84
CA LYS A 120 7.54 -1.32 -6.73
C LYS A 120 7.01 -0.79 -5.41
N THR A 121 5.73 -0.42 -5.46
CA THR A 121 4.90 -0.10 -4.31
C THR A 121 3.75 -1.09 -4.24
N ALA A 122 3.46 -1.61 -3.05
CA ALA A 122 2.37 -2.53 -2.80
C ALA A 122 1.56 -2.13 -1.57
N ARG A 123 0.29 -2.54 -1.56
CA ARG A 123 -0.52 -2.59 -0.34
C ARG A 123 -0.48 -4.01 0.21
N SER A 124 -0.41 -4.13 1.53
CA SER A 124 -0.47 -5.42 2.22
C SER A 124 -1.35 -5.33 3.45
N LEU A 125 -1.96 -6.46 3.81
CA LEU A 125 -2.80 -6.61 4.99
C LEU A 125 -2.13 -7.55 5.97
N ILE A 126 -2.10 -7.14 7.23
CA ILE A 126 -1.72 -7.97 8.37
C ILE A 126 -2.96 -8.16 9.21
N THR A 127 -3.26 -9.40 9.60
CA THR A 127 -4.38 -9.70 10.50
C THR A 127 -3.83 -10.21 11.83
N PHE A 128 -4.30 -9.62 12.91
CA PHE A 128 -4.13 -10.14 14.26
C PHE A 128 -5.48 -10.72 14.71
N SER A 129 -5.45 -11.97 15.19
CA SER A 129 -6.68 -12.65 15.61
C SER A 129 -7.25 -11.99 16.87
N ALA A 130 -8.58 -11.96 16.97
CA ALA A 130 -9.25 -11.50 18.20
C ALA A 130 -8.78 -12.28 19.43
N GLU A 131 -8.59 -13.59 19.28
CA GLU A 131 -8.15 -14.50 20.35
C GLU A 131 -6.77 -14.11 20.90
N ASP A 132 -5.79 -13.83 20.03
CA ASP A 132 -4.45 -13.41 20.46
C ASP A 132 -4.47 -12.05 21.16
N LEU A 133 -5.31 -11.14 20.67
CA LEU A 133 -5.46 -9.81 21.25
C LEU A 133 -6.15 -9.86 22.62
N GLU A 134 -7.16 -10.73 22.79
CA GLU A 134 -7.81 -10.96 24.08
C GLU A 134 -6.82 -11.54 25.11
N MET A 135 -5.95 -12.45 24.70
CA MET A 135 -4.89 -12.99 25.56
C MET A 135 -3.83 -11.94 25.93
N ALA A 136 -3.58 -10.97 25.05
CA ALA A 136 -2.66 -9.86 25.29
C ALA A 136 -3.22 -8.80 26.27
N GLY A 137 -4.53 -8.76 26.48
CA GLY A 137 -5.19 -7.91 27.47
C GLY A 137 -5.59 -6.52 26.98
#